data_AF-A0A957PZ31-F1
#
_entry.id   AF-A0A957PZ31-F1
#
_cell.length_a   1.000
_cell.length_b   1.000
_cell.length_c   1.000
_cell.angle_alpha   90.00
_cell.angle_beta   90.00
_cell.angle_gamma   90.00
#
_symmetry.space_group_name_H-M   'P 1'
#
loop_
_entity.id
_entity.type
_entity.pdbx_description
1 polymer ?
#
loop_
_entity_poly.entity_id
_entity_poly.type
_entity_poly.pdbx_seq_one_letter_code
_entity_poly.pdbx_strand_id
1 'polypeptide(L)'
;LLDWGIMSGLGLVWAGGMYFMARAYSAAKASVVAPFEYVNLPINVLWDVVIWQIFPGWLTWAGALLTIFSGVYVLYRERRLNKSD
;
A
#
# COMPACT_ATOMS: atom_id res chain seq x y z
N LEU A 1 8.30 -22.10 -22.64
CA LEU A 1 8.05 -22.81 -21.36
C LEU A 1 8.35 -21.93 -20.16
N LEU A 2 9.52 -21.27 -20.11
CA LEU A 2 9.88 -20.33 -19.05
C LEU A 2 8.86 -19.17 -18.91
N ASP A 3 8.44 -18.57 -20.03
CA ASP A 3 7.50 -17.43 -20.03
C ASP A 3 6.15 -17.78 -19.40
N TRP A 4 5.65 -18.98 -19.70
CA TRP A 4 4.40 -19.50 -19.15
C TRP A 4 4.50 -19.72 -17.63
N GLY A 5 5.67 -20.10 -17.14
CA GLY A 5 5.95 -20.21 -15.70
C GLY A 5 6.02 -18.85 -15.00
N ILE A 6 6.62 -17.84 -15.65
CA ILE A 6 6.67 -16.48 -15.11
C ILE A 6 5.27 -15.86 -15.07
N MET A 7 4.47 -16.03 -16.13
CA MET A 7 3.09 -15.54 -16.20
C MET A 7 2.20 -16.16 -15.12
N SER A 8 2.30 -17.48 -14.90
CA SER A 8 1.53 -18.14 -13.83
C SER A 8 1.98 -17.68 -12.44
N GLY A 9 3.28 -17.52 -12.21
CA GLY A 9 3.83 -17.00 -10.96
C GLY A 9 3.35 -15.58 -10.64
N LEU A 10 3.39 -14.67 -11.61
CA LEU A 10 2.87 -13.30 -11.44
C LEU A 10 1.37 -13.30 -11.13
N GLY A 11 0.59 -14.13 -11.82
CA GLY A 11 -0.85 -14.28 -11.57
C GLY A 11 -1.16 -14.77 -10.15
N LEU A 12 -0.40 -15.75 -9.64
CA LEU A 12 -0.58 -16.28 -8.29
C LEU A 12 -0.24 -15.25 -7.22
N VAL A 13 0.85 -14.50 -7.39
CA VAL A 13 1.24 -13.43 -6.45
C VAL A 13 0.18 -12.34 -6.43
N TRP A 14 -0.30 -11.91 -7.60
CA TRP A 14 -1.35 -10.88 -7.70
C TRP A 14 -2.66 -11.34 -7.07
N ALA A 15 -3.12 -12.55 -7.40
CA ALA A 15 -4.33 -13.13 -6.83
C ALA A 15 -4.25 -13.26 -5.30
N GLY A 16 -3.10 -13.69 -4.78
CA GLY A 16 -2.85 -13.72 -3.33
C GLY A 16 -2.95 -12.34 -2.70
N GLY A 17 -2.30 -11.33 -3.29
CA GLY A 17 -2.38 -9.94 -2.82
C GLY A 17 -3.82 -9.41 -2.79
N MET A 18 -4.58 -9.65 -3.85
CA MET A 18 -5.99 -9.22 -3.95
C MET A 18 -6.89 -9.93 -2.93
N TYR A 19 -6.67 -11.23 -2.68
CA TYR A 19 -7.40 -11.97 -1.66
C TYR A 19 -7.16 -11.40 -0.26
N PHE A 20 -5.89 -11.13 0.10
CA PHE A 20 -5.58 -10.50 1.39
C PHE A 20 -6.18 -9.11 1.50
N MET A 21 -6.20 -8.35 0.41
CA MET A 21 -6.76 -7.01 0.42
C MET A 21 -8.27 -7.02 0.62
N ALA A 22 -8.99 -7.89 -0.10
CA ALA A 22 -10.42 -8.08 0.10
C ALA A 22 -10.75 -8.47 1.56
N ARG A 23 -9.89 -9.28 2.19
CA ARG A 23 -10.05 -9.67 3.59
C ARG A 23 -9.69 -8.56 4.58
N ALA A 24 -8.75 -7.68 4.26
CA ALA A 24 -8.43 -6.50 5.06
C ALA A 24 -9.62 -5.52 5.08
N TYR A 25 -10.26 -5.31 3.92
CA TYR A 25 -11.45 -4.49 3.79
C TYR A 25 -12.67 -5.04 4.53
N SER A 26 -12.81 -6.36 4.66
CA SER A 26 -13.91 -6.95 5.43
C SER A 26 -13.66 -6.96 6.95
N ALA A 27 -12.40 -6.97 7.37
CA ALA A 27 -12.02 -7.05 8.78
C ALA A 27 -11.83 -5.70 9.47
N ALA A 28 -11.48 -4.64 8.74
CA ALA A 28 -11.19 -3.31 9.29
C ALA A 28 -12.06 -2.22 8.66
N LYS A 29 -12.23 -1.10 9.37
CA LYS A 29 -12.93 0.08 8.84
C LYS A 29 -12.17 0.60 7.62
N ALA A 30 -12.89 0.96 6.55
CA ALA A 30 -12.30 1.50 5.32
C ALA A 30 -11.31 2.67 5.56
N SER A 31 -11.52 3.46 6.61
CA SER A 31 -10.62 4.54 7.02
C SER A 31 -9.22 4.10 7.45
N VAL A 32 -9.04 2.82 7.84
CA VAL A 32 -7.77 2.24 8.27
C VAL A 32 -7.06 1.57 7.10
N VAL A 33 -7.83 0.97 6.19
CA VAL A 33 -7.29 0.28 5.01
C VAL A 33 -6.83 1.28 3.94
N ALA A 34 -7.53 2.41 3.78
CA ALA A 34 -7.19 3.45 2.83
C ALA A 34 -5.72 3.94 2.93
N PRO A 35 -5.17 4.34 4.10
CA PRO A 35 -3.75 4.69 4.22
C PRO A 35 -2.79 3.52 3.89
N PHE A 36 -3.23 2.28 4.07
CA PHE A 36 -2.43 1.09 3.77
C PHE A 36 -2.25 0.88 2.26
N GLU A 37 -3.24 1.21 1.44
CA GLU A 37 -3.11 1.16 -0.03
C GLU A 37 -1.99 2.06 -0.56
N TYR A 38 -1.81 3.21 0.08
CA TYR A 38 -0.76 4.15 -0.30
C TYR A 38 0.64 3.70 0.13
N VAL A 39 0.81 2.63 0.92
CA VAL A 39 2.12 2.00 1.15
C VAL A 39 2.70 1.43 -0.16
N ASN A 40 1.86 1.15 -1.16
CA ASN A 40 2.33 0.78 -2.48
C ASN A 40 2.99 1.95 -3.23
N LEU A 41 2.75 3.21 -2.86
CA LEU A 41 3.40 4.37 -3.51
C LEU A 41 4.93 4.31 -3.42
N PRO A 42 5.57 4.19 -2.23
CA PRO A 42 7.02 4.11 -2.16
C PRO A 42 7.59 2.87 -2.86
N ILE A 43 6.87 1.75 -2.86
CA ILE A 43 7.26 0.53 -3.61
C ILE A 43 7.25 0.80 -5.11
N ASN A 44 6.19 1.44 -5.62
CA ASN A 44 6.10 1.83 -7.03
C ASN A 44 7.20 2.80 -7.40
N VAL A 45 7.45 3.83 -6.59
CA VAL A 45 8.55 4.80 -6.80
C VAL A 45 9.90 4.09 -6.85
N LEU A 46 10.13 3.10 -5.98
CA LEU A 46 11.36 2.33 -5.98
C LEU A 46 11.54 1.57 -7.30
N TRP A 47 10.48 0.91 -7.79
CA TRP A 47 10.51 0.26 -9.09
C TRP A 47 10.69 1.25 -10.24
N ASP A 48 10.06 2.42 -10.16
CA ASP A 48 10.15 3.50 -11.16
C ASP A 48 11.60 3.99 -11.31
N VAL A 49 12.28 4.21 -10.18
CA VAL A 49 13.70 4.58 -10.16
C VAL A 49 14.59 3.43 -10.62
N VAL A 50 14.34 2.20 -10.17
CA VAL A 50 15.21 1.05 -10.47
C VAL A 50 15.17 0.69 -11.96
N ILE A 51 13.98 0.57 -12.54
CA ILE A 51 13.80 0.08 -13.91
C ILE A 51 13.84 1.23 -14.92
N TRP A 52 13.19 2.36 -14.63
CA TRP A 52 13.06 3.48 -15.58
C TRP A 52 14.02 4.65 -15.30
N GLN A 53 14.72 4.65 -14.16
CA GLN A 53 15.63 5.74 -13.75
C GLN A 53 14.93 7.11 -13.69
N ILE A 54 13.60 7.10 -13.49
CA ILE A 54 12.80 8.31 -13.37
C ILE A 54 12.71 8.67 -11.89
N PHE A 55 13.23 9.84 -11.54
CA PHE A 55 13.11 10.35 -10.19
C PHE A 55 11.74 11.02 -9.98
N PRO A 56 11.03 10.66 -8.90
CA PRO A 56 9.76 11.28 -8.57
C PRO A 56 9.94 12.78 -8.29
N GLY A 57 9.06 13.60 -8.88
CA GLY A 57 9.04 15.04 -8.64
C GLY A 57 8.59 15.40 -7.22
N TRP A 58 8.72 16.69 -6.87
CA TRP A 58 8.41 17.21 -5.53
C TRP A 58 6.97 16.91 -5.06
N LEU A 59 6.01 16.90 -5.98
CA LEU A 59 4.61 16.54 -5.72
C LEU A 59 4.44 15.10 -5.21
N THR A 60 5.21 14.15 -5.76
CA THR A 60 5.17 12.75 -5.33
C THR A 60 5.70 12.59 -3.91
N TRP A 61 6.77 13.32 -3.56
CA TRP A 61 7.29 13.37 -2.19
C TRP A 61 6.29 13.98 -1.20
N ALA A 62 5.60 15.05 -1.59
CA ALA A 62 4.55 15.67 -0.77
C ALA A 62 3.37 14.70 -0.54
N GLY A 63 2.94 13.99 -1.58
CA GLY A 63 1.92 12.93 -1.47
C GLY A 63 2.35 11.80 -0.54
N ALA A 64 3.60 11.33 -0.68
CA ALA A 64 4.15 10.27 0.17
C ALA A 64 4.19 10.67 1.66
N LEU A 65 4.63 11.90 1.96
CA LEU A 65 4.59 12.44 3.32
C LEU A 65 3.17 12.50 3.86
N LEU A 66 2.21 12.99 3.08
CA LEU A 66 0.81 13.11 3.48
C LEU A 66 0.17 11.74 3.77
N THR A 67 0.48 10.73 2.96
CA THR A 67 0.11 9.33 3.22
C THR A 67 0.66 8.83 4.56
N ILE A 68 1.96 9.02 4.82
CA ILE A 68 2.61 8.56 6.05
C ILE A 68 1.95 9.24 7.27
N PHE A 69 1.73 10.56 7.19
CA PHE A 69 1.04 11.30 8.24
C PHE A 69 -0.39 10.81 8.47
N SER A 70 -1.13 10.49 7.40
CA SER A 70 -2.48 9.92 7.51
C SER A 70 -2.46 8.56 8.23
N GLY A 71 -1.53 7.66 7.88
CA GLY A 71 -1.38 6.37 8.55
C GLY A 71 -1.08 6.49 10.05
N VAL A 72 -0.16 7.40 10.41
CA VAL A 72 0.18 7.68 11.82
C VAL A 72 -1.01 8.30 12.55
N TYR A 73 -1.75 9.23 11.92
CA TYR A 73 -2.92 9.87 12.50
C TYR A 73 -4.05 8.87 12.79
N VAL A 74 -4.31 7.93 11.87
CA VAL A 74 -5.32 6.89 12.07
C VAL A 74 -4.93 5.97 13.23
N LEU A 75 -3.67 5.53 13.31
CA LEU A 75 -3.17 4.72 14.42
C LEU A 75 -3.29 5.46 15.76
N TYR A 76 -2.98 6.76 15.77
CA TYR A 76 -3.14 7.61 16.95
C TYR A 76 -4.63 7.76 17.36
N ARG A 77 -5.53 7.92 16.38
CA ARG A 77 -6.97 8.03 16.61
C ARG A 77 -7.56 6.75 17.19
N GLU A 78 -7.21 5.59 16.66
CA GLU A 78 -7.70 4.29 17.18
C GLU A 78 -7.21 4.02 18.61
N ARG A 79 -5.95 4.36 18.92
CA ARG A 79 -5.42 4.26 20.29
C ARG A 79 -6.17 5.17 21.28
N ARG A 80 -6.66 6.33 20.84
CA ARG A 80 -7.46 7.21 21.70
C ARG A 80 -8.88 6.68 21.94
N LEU A 81 -9.50 6.07 20.93
CA LEU A 81 -10.85 5.52 21.05
C LEU A 81 -10.91 4.30 21.99
N ASN A 82 -9.91 3.41 21.93
CA ASN A 82 -9.81 2.25 22.83
C ASN A 82 -9.45 2.58 24.29
N LYS A 83 -9.22 3.85 24.62
CA LYS A 83 -8.87 4.28 26.00
C LYS A 83 -10.07 4.85 26.77
N SER A 84 -11.27 4.76 26.20
CA SER A 84 -12.52 5.30 26.78
C SER A 84 -13.42 4.25 27.43
N ASP A 85 -13.02 2.98 27.44
CA ASP A 85 -13.63 1.90 28.23
C ASP A 85 -12.76 1.56 29.44
#